data_AF-A0A8H5L2F4-F1
#
_entry.id   AF-A0A8H5L2F4-F1
#
_cell.length_a   1.000
_cell.length_b   1.000
_cell.length_c   1.000
_cell.angle_alpha   90.00
_cell.angle_beta   90.00
_cell.angle_gamma   90.00
#
_symmetry.space_group_name_H-M   'P 1'
#
loop_
_entity.id
_entity.type
_entity.pdbx_description
1 polymer ?
#
loop_
_entity_poly.entity_id
_entity_poly.type
_entity_poly.pdbx_seq_one_letter_code
_entity_poly.pdbx_strand_id
1 'polypeptide(L)'
;MSINTAQQLILQHSTNPVNNPGYETKTDKAWARIYKPIKKVTSHTMTGADGMTYADFEEAFLPLQADDELRFRQRAVPPNNRHWRLETEADCENWFHTEVVNVVLSAWHAYPAVTQTSHTKPITEENIAENVDCVFSVRVGNTRRTVAIGEMKRNLLEEDWQDGTIVSASQKKLSQELRG
;
A
#
# COMPACT_ATOMS: atom_id res chain seq x y z
N MET A 1 -31.36 4.26 -0.88
CA MET A 1 -29.88 4.31 -0.95
C MET A 1 -29.46 3.43 -2.11
N SER A 2 -28.70 3.95 -3.09
CA SER A 2 -28.12 3.06 -4.11
C SER A 2 -27.15 2.10 -3.42
N ILE A 3 -27.22 0.83 -3.78
CA ILE A 3 -26.29 -0.17 -3.28
C ILE A 3 -25.09 -0.13 -4.22
N ASN A 4 -23.96 0.41 -3.74
CA ASN A 4 -22.71 0.37 -4.49
C ASN A 4 -22.06 -1.01 -4.32
N THR A 5 -21.41 -1.48 -5.39
CA THR A 5 -20.56 -2.67 -5.33
C THR A 5 -19.10 -2.28 -5.11
N ALA A 6 -18.30 -3.24 -4.62
CA ALA A 6 -16.86 -3.04 -4.46
C ALA A 6 -16.20 -2.64 -5.78
N GLN A 7 -16.56 -3.29 -6.88
CA GLN A 7 -16.04 -2.94 -8.21
C GLN A 7 -16.32 -1.49 -8.60
N GLN A 8 -17.55 -1.01 -8.36
CA GLN A 8 -17.92 0.36 -8.71
C GLN A 8 -17.07 1.39 -7.96
N LEU A 9 -16.76 1.14 -6.69
CA LEU A 9 -15.99 2.08 -5.88
C LEU A 9 -14.48 1.94 -6.08
N ILE A 10 -13.96 0.73 -6.30
CA ILE A 10 -12.53 0.49 -6.57
C ILE A 10 -12.07 1.18 -7.85
N LEU A 11 -12.94 1.23 -8.87
CA LEU A 11 -12.65 1.91 -10.14
C LEU A 11 -12.78 3.44 -10.07
N GLN A 12 -13.11 4.00 -8.91
CA GLN A 12 -13.21 5.45 -8.71
C GLN A 12 -11.99 5.97 -7.98
N HIS A 13 -11.56 7.18 -8.36
CA HIS A 13 -10.58 7.91 -7.57
C HIS A 13 -11.23 8.53 -6.33
N SER A 14 -10.48 8.69 -5.24
CA SER A 14 -10.96 9.43 -4.07
C SER A 14 -11.33 10.86 -4.46
N THR A 15 -12.47 11.33 -3.97
CA THR A 15 -13.00 12.67 -4.26
C THR A 15 -12.80 13.65 -3.11
N ASN A 16 -12.29 13.17 -1.97
CA ASN A 16 -12.04 14.01 -0.80
C ASN A 16 -10.81 14.90 -1.05
N PRO A 17 -10.89 16.22 -0.79
CA PRO A 17 -9.77 17.13 -1.03
C PRO A 17 -8.58 16.83 -0.11
N VAL A 18 -7.38 16.89 -0.70
CA VAL A 18 -6.10 16.64 -0.02
C VAL A 18 -5.22 17.87 -0.11
N ASN A 19 -4.75 18.36 1.04
CA ASN A 19 -3.65 19.32 1.13
C ASN A 19 -2.36 18.58 1.48
N ASN A 20 -1.40 18.57 0.56
CA ASN A 20 -0.07 17.99 0.76
C ASN A 20 0.98 19.11 0.88
N PRO A 21 1.45 19.45 2.10
CA PRO A 21 2.45 20.50 2.31
C PRO A 21 3.88 20.11 1.89
N GLY A 22 4.10 18.88 1.41
CA GLY A 22 5.40 18.48 0.86
C GLY A 22 6.51 18.18 1.89
N TYR A 23 6.20 18.01 3.18
CA TYR A 23 7.21 17.59 4.18
C TYR A 23 7.89 16.26 3.79
N GLU A 24 8.92 15.82 4.50
CA GLU A 24 9.56 14.53 4.23
C GLU A 24 9.77 13.82 5.56
N THR A 25 9.65 12.49 5.54
CA THR A 25 10.10 11.68 6.68
C THR A 25 11.55 11.26 6.52
N LYS A 26 12.11 10.61 7.54
CA LYS A 26 13.51 10.20 7.54
C LYS A 26 13.64 8.71 7.25
N THR A 27 14.71 8.36 6.55
CA THR A 27 15.20 6.99 6.36
C THR A 27 16.66 6.92 6.82
N ASP A 28 16.97 5.92 7.65
CA ASP A 28 18.29 5.41 8.08
C ASP A 28 18.11 4.53 9.35
N LYS A 29 17.11 3.63 9.36
CA LYS A 29 16.87 2.76 10.52
C LYS A 29 18.08 1.85 10.73
N ALA A 30 18.66 1.87 11.93
CA ALA A 30 19.92 1.18 12.23
C ALA A 30 19.85 -0.34 11.98
N TRP A 31 18.70 -0.96 12.29
CA TRP A 31 18.47 -2.38 12.05
C TRP A 31 18.50 -2.75 10.57
N ALA A 32 18.10 -1.84 9.67
CA ALA A 32 17.98 -2.12 8.25
C ALA A 32 19.35 -2.31 7.56
N ARG A 33 20.43 -1.83 8.19
CA ARG A 33 21.79 -1.88 7.62
C ARG A 33 22.31 -3.30 7.39
N ILE A 34 21.72 -4.31 8.03
CA ILE A 34 22.08 -5.73 7.83
C ILE A 34 21.60 -6.26 6.47
N TYR A 35 20.56 -5.66 5.89
CA TYR A 35 20.00 -6.09 4.62
C TYR A 35 20.84 -5.57 3.45
N LYS A 36 20.94 -6.37 2.39
CA LYS A 36 21.60 -5.91 1.15
C LYS A 36 20.67 -4.93 0.43
N PRO A 37 21.14 -3.73 0.01
CA PRO A 37 20.32 -2.80 -0.76
C PRO A 37 19.70 -3.46 -1.99
N ILE A 38 18.47 -3.07 -2.32
CA ILE A 38 17.86 -3.44 -3.60
C ILE A 38 18.61 -2.68 -4.69
N LYS A 39 19.07 -3.39 -5.72
CA LYS A 39 19.87 -2.79 -6.81
C LYS A 39 19.06 -2.48 -8.05
N LYS A 40 18.09 -3.34 -8.35
CA LYS A 40 17.22 -3.24 -9.53
C LYS A 40 15.78 -3.30 -9.06
N VAL A 41 14.96 -2.40 -9.59
CA VAL A 41 13.52 -2.33 -9.33
C VAL A 41 12.79 -2.15 -10.65
N THR A 42 11.55 -2.59 -10.69
CA THR A 42 10.63 -2.25 -11.77
C THR A 42 9.60 -1.30 -11.19
N SER A 43 9.54 -0.08 -11.70
CA SER A 43 8.48 0.86 -11.32
C SER A 43 7.31 0.73 -12.29
N HIS A 44 6.12 0.52 -11.72
CA HIS A 44 4.84 0.53 -12.44
C HIS A 44 4.17 1.90 -12.37
N THR A 45 4.93 2.92 -11.97
CA THR A 45 4.49 4.30 -11.86
C THR A 45 5.54 5.21 -12.46
N MET A 46 5.11 6.14 -13.31
CA MET A 46 5.99 7.10 -13.99
C MET A 46 5.39 8.50 -13.93
N THR A 47 6.26 9.50 -13.88
CA THR A 47 5.83 10.89 -14.08
C THR A 47 5.97 11.21 -15.57
N GLY A 48 4.86 11.52 -16.23
CA GLY A 48 4.85 11.92 -17.64
C GLY A 48 5.47 13.30 -17.84
N ALA A 49 5.78 13.63 -19.11
CA ALA A 49 6.32 14.95 -19.47
C ALA A 49 5.36 16.13 -19.19
N ASP A 50 4.07 15.82 -18.97
CA ASP A 50 3.03 16.75 -18.54
C ASP A 50 3.02 16.99 -17.02
N GLY A 51 3.91 16.33 -16.27
CA GLY A 51 3.97 16.38 -14.82
C GLY A 51 2.92 15.52 -14.11
N MET A 52 2.14 14.73 -14.86
CA MET A 52 1.12 13.84 -14.29
C MET A 52 1.73 12.49 -13.93
N THR A 53 1.26 11.88 -12.84
CA THR A 53 1.65 10.53 -12.46
C THR A 53 0.75 9.51 -13.14
N TYR A 54 1.36 8.62 -13.92
CA TYR A 54 0.72 7.49 -14.57
C TYR A 54 1.11 6.21 -13.85
N ALA A 55 0.17 5.27 -13.70
CA ALA A 55 0.45 3.97 -13.13
C ALA A 55 -0.20 2.87 -13.96
N ASP A 56 0.56 1.81 -14.26
CA ASP A 56 0.08 0.62 -14.97
C ASP A 56 0.63 -0.63 -14.30
N PHE A 57 -0.30 -1.43 -13.77
CA PHE A 57 -0.02 -2.66 -13.05
C PHE A 57 -0.57 -3.91 -13.77
N GLU A 58 -1.05 -3.80 -15.01
CA GLU A 58 -1.64 -4.93 -15.75
C GLU A 58 -0.61 -6.05 -15.96
N GLU A 59 0.65 -5.70 -16.21
CA GLU A 59 1.75 -6.69 -16.32
C GLU A 59 2.32 -7.13 -14.96
N ALA A 60 2.03 -6.39 -13.88
CA ALA A 60 2.54 -6.68 -12.54
C ALA A 60 1.70 -7.73 -11.81
N PHE A 61 0.40 -7.80 -12.12
CA PHE A 61 -0.55 -8.66 -11.44
C PHE A 61 -1.01 -9.82 -12.32
N LEU A 62 -1.52 -10.85 -11.65
CA LEU A 62 -2.23 -11.92 -12.35
C LEU A 62 -3.52 -11.36 -12.96
N PRO A 63 -3.95 -11.85 -14.13
CA PRO A 63 -5.25 -11.49 -14.70
C PRO A 63 -6.38 -11.79 -13.72
N LEU A 64 -7.47 -11.05 -13.86
CA LEU A 64 -8.70 -11.32 -13.10
C LEU A 64 -9.16 -12.76 -13.31
N GLN A 65 -9.45 -13.42 -12.20
CA GLN A 65 -9.93 -14.79 -12.15
C GLN A 65 -11.44 -14.80 -11.88
N ALA A 66 -12.08 -15.97 -12.08
CA ALA A 66 -13.53 -16.10 -11.93
C ALA A 66 -14.02 -15.79 -10.50
N ASP A 67 -13.18 -15.96 -9.47
CA ASP A 67 -13.54 -15.66 -8.08
C ASP A 67 -13.46 -14.15 -7.77
N ASP A 68 -12.75 -13.34 -8.56
CA ASP A 68 -12.80 -11.88 -8.46
C ASP A 68 -14.20 -11.34 -8.67
N GLU A 69 -15.02 -11.98 -9.51
CA GLU A 69 -16.42 -11.60 -9.69
C GLU A 69 -17.21 -11.67 -8.38
N LEU A 70 -16.91 -12.63 -7.51
CA LEU A 70 -17.58 -12.78 -6.21
C LEU A 70 -17.19 -11.64 -5.26
N ARG A 71 -15.93 -11.20 -5.31
CA ARG A 71 -15.40 -10.06 -4.55
C ARG A 71 -15.98 -8.74 -5.07
N PHE A 72 -16.01 -8.57 -6.38
CA PHE A 72 -16.51 -7.37 -7.05
C PHE A 72 -17.98 -7.09 -6.82
N ARG A 73 -18.80 -8.12 -6.62
CA ARG A 73 -20.23 -8.00 -6.29
C ARG A 73 -20.49 -7.73 -4.81
N GLN A 74 -19.47 -7.73 -3.94
CA GLN A 74 -19.64 -7.37 -2.54
C GLN A 74 -20.22 -5.96 -2.42
N ARG A 75 -21.05 -5.76 -1.39
CA ARG A 75 -21.57 -4.43 -1.07
C ARG A 75 -20.44 -3.56 -0.53
N ALA A 76 -20.40 -2.31 -0.98
CA ALA A 76 -19.43 -1.35 -0.53
C ALA A 76 -20.09 -0.02 -0.18
N VAL A 77 -19.42 0.73 0.70
CA VAL A 77 -19.85 2.06 1.15
C VAL A 77 -18.70 3.02 0.84
N PRO A 78 -18.97 4.18 0.22
CA PRO A 78 -17.93 5.15 -0.05
C PRO A 78 -17.39 5.77 1.26
N PRO A 79 -16.15 6.28 1.26
CA PRO A 79 -15.64 7.07 2.37
C PRO A 79 -16.55 8.27 2.67
N ASN A 80 -16.62 8.67 3.95
CA ASN A 80 -17.33 9.88 4.34
C ASN A 80 -16.60 11.12 3.80
N ASN A 81 -17.35 12.20 3.55
CA ASN A 81 -16.77 13.48 3.16
C ASN A 81 -15.79 13.98 4.24
N ARG A 82 -14.56 14.31 3.84
CA ARG A 82 -13.48 14.77 4.73
C ARG A 82 -12.50 15.67 3.97
N HIS A 83 -11.85 16.57 4.69
CA HIS A 83 -10.69 17.31 4.18
C HIS A 83 -9.43 16.73 4.82
N TRP A 84 -8.44 16.40 3.99
CA TRP A 84 -7.18 15.82 4.45
C TRP A 84 -6.07 16.87 4.41
N ARG A 85 -5.23 16.86 5.44
CA ARG A 85 -3.97 17.59 5.47
C ARG A 85 -2.89 16.62 5.89
N LEU A 86 -1.97 16.33 4.98
CA LEU A 86 -1.01 15.24 5.15
C LEU A 86 0.30 15.79 5.71
N GLU A 87 0.42 16.03 7.03
CA GLU A 87 1.65 16.61 7.59
C GLU A 87 2.66 15.53 7.99
N THR A 88 2.18 14.35 8.39
CA THR A 88 2.98 13.24 8.92
C THR A 88 2.76 11.95 8.13
N GLU A 89 3.61 10.94 8.36
CA GLU A 89 3.39 9.57 7.87
C GLU A 89 2.05 9.01 8.33
N ALA A 90 1.66 9.26 9.59
CA ALA A 90 0.39 8.79 10.15
C ALA A 90 -0.83 9.42 9.44
N ASP A 91 -0.74 10.67 8.99
CA ASP A 91 -1.81 11.30 8.20
C ASP A 91 -1.95 10.62 6.84
N CYS A 92 -0.83 10.31 6.18
CA CYS A 92 -0.82 9.56 4.91
C CYS A 92 -1.38 8.15 5.09
N GLU A 93 -0.99 7.46 6.15
CA GLU A 93 -1.50 6.13 6.50
C GLU A 93 -3.02 6.17 6.71
N ASN A 94 -3.52 7.12 7.52
CA ASN A 94 -4.93 7.25 7.80
C ASN A 94 -5.75 7.60 6.54
N TRP A 95 -5.22 8.48 5.68
CA TRP A 95 -5.80 8.77 4.38
C TRP A 95 -5.86 7.51 3.51
N PHE A 96 -4.75 6.81 3.34
CA PHE A 96 -4.67 5.61 2.51
C PHE A 96 -5.64 4.53 3.01
N HIS A 97 -5.69 4.32 4.33
CA HIS A 97 -6.61 3.36 4.91
C HIS A 97 -8.07 3.75 4.70
N THR A 98 -8.41 5.03 4.89
CA THR A 98 -9.79 5.52 4.76
C THR A 98 -10.28 5.52 3.32
N GLU A 99 -9.46 6.05 2.41
CA GLU A 99 -9.86 6.36 1.04
C GLU A 99 -9.62 5.21 0.06
N VAL A 100 -8.66 4.33 0.35
CA VAL A 100 -8.26 3.23 -0.55
C VAL A 100 -8.55 1.88 0.09
N VAL A 101 -7.91 1.57 1.22
CA VAL A 101 -7.96 0.21 1.78
C VAL A 101 -9.37 -0.16 2.23
N ASN A 102 -10.12 0.72 2.89
CA ASN A 102 -11.49 0.42 3.30
C ASN A 102 -12.40 0.11 2.11
N VAL A 103 -12.20 0.80 0.99
CA VAL A 103 -12.94 0.54 -0.26
C VAL A 103 -12.54 -0.82 -0.82
N VAL A 104 -11.24 -1.12 -0.91
CA VAL A 104 -10.74 -2.41 -1.42
C VAL A 104 -11.15 -3.58 -0.52
N LEU A 105 -11.05 -3.45 0.81
CA LEU A 105 -11.40 -4.49 1.77
C LEU A 105 -12.87 -4.88 1.74
N SER A 106 -13.77 -4.01 1.25
CA SER A 106 -15.15 -4.40 1.00
C SER A 106 -15.28 -5.60 0.06
N ALA A 107 -14.39 -5.71 -0.94
CA ALA A 107 -14.33 -6.84 -1.87
C ALA A 107 -13.88 -8.15 -1.17
N TRP A 108 -13.05 -8.01 -0.15
CA TRP A 108 -12.45 -9.09 0.63
C TRP A 108 -13.19 -9.34 1.95
N HIS A 109 -14.45 -8.93 2.06
CA HIS A 109 -15.24 -9.16 3.26
C HIS A 109 -15.58 -10.65 3.46
N ALA A 110 -15.78 -11.40 2.36
CA ALA A 110 -16.25 -12.78 2.40
C ALA A 110 -15.39 -13.80 1.62
N TYR A 111 -14.66 -13.38 0.57
CA TYR A 111 -14.08 -14.30 -0.41
C TYR A 111 -12.56 -14.12 -0.65
N PRO A 112 -11.69 -14.58 0.27
CA PRO A 112 -11.95 -14.86 1.68
C PRO A 112 -12.02 -13.56 2.51
N ALA A 113 -12.50 -13.66 3.75
CA ALA A 113 -12.43 -12.57 4.71
C ALA A 113 -10.97 -12.19 5.02
N VAL A 114 -10.57 -10.96 4.68
CA VAL A 114 -9.25 -10.40 5.01
C VAL A 114 -9.34 -9.61 6.31
N THR A 115 -8.41 -9.87 7.23
CA THR A 115 -8.22 -9.08 8.45
C THR A 115 -7.02 -8.17 8.29
N GLN A 116 -7.23 -6.87 8.53
CA GLN A 116 -6.18 -5.87 8.71
C GLN A 116 -5.82 -5.75 10.20
N THR A 117 -4.54 -5.62 10.52
CA THR A 117 -4.06 -5.30 11.86
C THR A 117 -2.94 -4.28 11.75
N SER A 118 -3.03 -3.17 12.49
CA SER A 118 -2.04 -2.10 12.44
C SER A 118 -0.97 -2.25 13.53
N HIS A 119 0.24 -1.75 13.25
CA HIS A 119 1.39 -1.68 14.17
C HIS A 119 1.67 -3.00 14.90
N THR A 120 1.65 -4.10 14.15
CA THR A 120 1.89 -5.45 14.67
C THR A 120 3.06 -6.10 13.96
N LYS A 121 3.64 -7.10 14.61
CA LYS A 121 4.57 -8.02 13.95
C LYS A 121 3.83 -8.82 12.87
N PRO A 122 4.45 -9.04 11.69
CA PRO A 122 3.94 -9.98 10.71
C PRO A 122 3.74 -11.38 11.30
N ILE A 123 2.76 -12.12 10.79
CA ILE A 123 2.56 -13.52 11.18
C ILE A 123 3.53 -14.36 10.35
N THR A 124 4.69 -14.66 10.93
CA THR A 124 5.78 -15.40 10.31
C THR A 124 6.27 -16.51 11.23
N GLU A 125 6.87 -17.56 10.64
CA GLU A 125 7.56 -18.61 11.40
C GLU A 125 8.89 -18.10 11.97
N GLU A 126 9.50 -17.12 11.30
CA GLU A 126 10.71 -16.43 11.76
C GLU A 126 10.35 -15.28 12.71
N ASN A 127 11.16 -15.09 13.77
CA ASN A 127 10.97 -14.00 14.72
C ASN A 127 11.46 -12.67 14.13
N ILE A 128 10.54 -11.89 13.58
CA ILE A 128 10.82 -10.52 13.16
C ILE A 128 10.65 -9.60 14.38
N ALA A 129 11.72 -8.86 14.72
CA ALA A 129 11.70 -7.97 15.87
C ALA A 129 10.82 -6.73 15.64
N GLU A 130 10.75 -6.29 14.38
CA GLU A 130 10.15 -5.03 13.98
C GLU A 130 8.64 -5.15 13.76
N ASN A 131 7.94 -4.07 14.12
CA ASN A 131 6.54 -3.89 13.77
C ASN A 131 6.45 -3.22 12.39
N VAL A 132 5.39 -3.55 11.67
CA VAL A 132 5.02 -2.90 10.40
C VAL A 132 3.77 -2.07 10.61
N ASP A 133 3.56 -1.06 9.77
CA ASP A 133 2.39 -0.18 9.89
C ASP A 133 1.08 -0.93 9.73
N CYS A 134 0.99 -1.86 8.77
CA CYS A 134 -0.17 -2.73 8.63
C CYS A 134 0.14 -4.14 8.12
N VAL A 135 -0.64 -5.11 8.58
CA VAL A 135 -0.62 -6.51 8.13
C VAL A 135 -2.02 -6.90 7.67
N PHE A 136 -2.10 -7.44 6.46
CA PHE A 136 -3.30 -8.08 5.92
C PHE A 136 -3.13 -9.59 5.97
N SER A 137 -4.20 -10.29 6.37
CA SER A 137 -4.12 -11.72 6.59
C SER A 137 -5.45 -12.41 6.32
N VAL A 138 -5.38 -13.69 5.94
CA VAL A 138 -6.54 -14.55 5.73
C VAL A 138 -6.43 -15.78 6.62
N ARG A 139 -7.56 -16.39 6.94
CA ARG A 139 -7.59 -17.68 7.63
C ARG A 139 -7.81 -18.81 6.63
N VAL A 140 -6.87 -19.74 6.56
CA VAL A 140 -6.97 -20.96 5.73
C VAL A 140 -7.01 -22.15 6.67
N GLY A 141 -8.20 -22.78 6.78
CA GLY A 141 -8.46 -23.79 7.81
C GLY A 141 -8.34 -23.18 9.21
N ASN A 142 -7.41 -23.71 10.02
CA ASN A 142 -7.14 -23.20 11.36
C ASN A 142 -5.93 -22.26 11.46
N THR A 143 -5.27 -21.97 10.34
CA THR A 143 -4.04 -21.18 10.30
C THR A 143 -4.31 -19.80 9.73
N ARG A 144 -3.85 -18.75 10.42
CA ARG A 144 -3.84 -17.38 9.90
C ARG A 144 -2.55 -17.20 9.09
N ARG A 145 -2.66 -16.68 7.87
CA ARG A 145 -1.53 -16.44 6.96
C ARG A 145 -1.50 -14.98 6.54
N THR A 146 -0.33 -14.37 6.57
CA THR A 146 -0.09 -13.02 6.03
C THR A 146 -0.20 -13.05 4.51
N VAL A 147 -0.92 -12.09 3.93
CA VAL A 147 -1.06 -11.93 2.47
C VAL A 147 -0.41 -10.65 1.97
N ALA A 148 -0.36 -9.60 2.80
CA ALA A 148 0.32 -8.37 2.49
C ALA A 148 0.78 -7.68 3.78
N ILE A 149 1.83 -6.87 3.65
CA ILE A 149 2.42 -6.03 4.67
C ILE A 149 2.52 -4.63 4.06
N GLY A 150 2.14 -3.60 4.81
CA GLY A 150 2.31 -2.21 4.40
C GLY A 150 3.21 -1.46 5.37
N GLU A 151 4.08 -0.64 4.81
CA GLU A 151 4.88 0.39 5.49
C GLU A 151 4.64 1.70 4.73
N MET A 152 4.37 2.77 5.46
CA MET A 152 4.15 4.10 4.90
C MET A 152 5.44 4.91 4.97
N LYS A 153 5.84 5.46 3.83
CA LYS A 153 6.97 6.39 3.70
C LYS A 153 6.51 7.63 2.98
N ARG A 154 6.91 8.81 3.45
CA ARG A 154 6.36 10.08 2.95
C ARG A 154 7.43 10.88 2.20
N ASN A 155 7.19 11.07 0.91
CA ASN A 155 7.99 11.91 0.00
C ASN A 155 9.50 11.54 -0.02
N LEU A 156 9.81 10.24 0.03
CA LEU A 156 11.20 9.75 0.09
C LEU A 156 11.74 9.21 -1.24
N LEU A 157 10.89 8.96 -2.23
CA LEU A 157 11.31 8.35 -3.49
C LEU A 157 11.96 9.40 -4.40
N GLU A 158 13.18 9.10 -4.85
CA GLU A 158 13.91 9.88 -5.87
C GLU A 158 13.85 9.18 -7.25
N GLU A 159 14.40 9.83 -8.28
CA GLU A 159 14.39 9.38 -9.69
C GLU A 159 14.97 7.97 -9.88
N ASP A 160 15.93 7.56 -9.04
CA ASP A 160 16.53 6.22 -8.99
C ASP A 160 15.49 5.07 -9.08
N TRP A 161 14.31 5.25 -8.48
CA TRP A 161 13.25 4.24 -8.48
C TRP A 161 12.57 4.10 -9.83
N GLN A 162 12.39 5.21 -10.55
CA GLN A 162 11.82 5.22 -11.91
C GLN A 162 12.85 4.72 -12.93
N ASP A 163 14.13 5.06 -12.75
CA ASP A 163 15.23 4.58 -13.58
C ASP A 163 15.49 3.07 -13.44
N GLY A 164 14.88 2.44 -12.43
CA GLY A 164 14.99 1.01 -12.17
C GLY A 164 16.33 0.59 -11.56
N THR A 165 17.21 1.53 -11.24
CA THR A 165 18.54 1.26 -10.66
C THR A 165 18.81 2.18 -9.47
N ILE A 166 18.90 1.60 -8.27
CA ILE A 166 19.13 2.37 -7.04
C ILE A 166 20.63 2.63 -6.84
N VAL A 167 21.06 3.88 -7.01
CA VAL A 167 22.48 4.27 -7.01
C VAL A 167 22.85 5.22 -5.88
N SER A 168 21.97 6.15 -5.55
CA SER A 168 22.17 7.17 -4.51
C SER A 168 22.26 6.56 -3.11
N ALA A 169 23.01 7.22 -2.23
CA ALA A 169 23.26 6.72 -0.88
C ALA A 169 22.00 6.75 0.00
N SER A 170 21.16 7.79 -0.13
CA SER A 170 19.86 7.92 0.54
C SER A 170 18.92 6.78 0.12
N GLN A 171 18.76 6.55 -1.18
CA GLN A 171 17.84 5.53 -1.69
C GLN A 171 18.33 4.10 -1.44
N LYS A 172 19.65 3.89 -1.31
CA LYS A 172 20.18 2.61 -0.80
C LYS A 172 19.74 2.32 0.63
N LYS A 173 19.71 3.33 1.52
CA LYS A 173 19.23 3.14 2.89
C LYS A 173 17.72 2.86 2.89
N LEU A 174 16.96 3.62 2.10
CA LEU A 174 15.52 3.37 1.95
C LEU A 174 15.24 1.96 1.41
N SER A 175 15.99 1.50 0.42
CA SER A 175 15.79 0.17 -0.15
C SER A 175 16.20 -0.97 0.78
N GLN A 176 17.11 -0.72 1.72
CA GLN A 176 17.41 -1.64 2.81
C GLN A 176 16.24 -1.71 3.80
N GLU A 177 15.65 -0.57 4.16
CA GLU A 177 14.46 -0.53 5.03
C GLU A 177 13.27 -1.24 4.38
N LEU A 178 13.00 -1.03 3.10
CA LEU A 178 11.88 -1.65 2.39
C LEU A 178 12.07 -3.14 2.11
N ARG A 179 13.31 -3.65 2.26
CA ARG A 179 13.62 -5.07 2.07
C ARG A 179 13.40 -5.90 3.33
N GLY A 180 13.75 -5.33 4.49
CA GLY A 180 13.67 -6.03 5.77
C GLY A 180 12.26 -5.99 6.34
#